data_AF-A0A124IUF5-F1
#
_entry.id   AF-A0A124IUF5-F1
#
_cell.length_a   1.000
_cell.length_b   1.000
_cell.length_c   1.000
_cell.angle_alpha   90.00
_cell.angle_beta   90.00
_cell.angle_gamma   90.00
#
_symmetry.space_group_name_H-M   'P 1'
#
loop_
_entity.id
_entity.type
_entity.pdbx_description
1 polymer ?
#
loop_
_entity_poly.entity_id
_entity_poly.type
_entity_poly.pdbx_seq_one_letter_code
_entity_poly.pdbx_strand_id
1 'polypeptide(L)'
;MFQQKELWVFLTYRYSLNEIDSLFKTSGEVVTSHTQVFNPPPLLTQEELKVLKTAVESGYYNFPRGVDLCQLSKTLRVKKPTLLYRLRSATKKLIKHYCYYTSV
;
A
#
# COMPACT_ATOMS: atom_id res chain seq x y z
N MET A 1 26.62 18.88 25.64
CA MET A 1 25.28 18.33 25.96
C MET A 1 24.68 17.84 24.65
N PHE A 2 24.62 16.53 24.42
CA PHE A 2 24.13 15.99 23.14
C PHE A 2 22.60 16.14 23.10
N GLN A 3 22.09 17.04 22.26
CA GLN A 3 20.66 17.08 21.92
C GLN A 3 20.39 15.97 20.90
N GLN A 4 20.13 14.75 21.40
CA GLN A 4 19.72 13.64 20.56
C GLN A 4 18.29 13.93 20.05
N LYS A 5 18.13 14.01 18.74
CA LYS A 5 16.82 14.13 18.09
C LYS A 5 16.30 12.74 17.76
N GLU A 6 15.05 12.48 18.10
CA GLU A 6 14.39 11.20 17.83
C GLU A 6 13.19 11.39 16.90
N LEU A 7 12.97 10.42 16.02
CA LEU A 7 11.80 10.37 15.15
C LEU A 7 10.92 9.20 15.57
N TRP A 8 9.71 9.50 16.01
CA TRP A 8 8.71 8.51 16.41
C TRP A 8 7.57 8.51 15.39
N VAL A 9 7.23 7.32 14.89
CA VAL A 9 6.08 7.10 14.01
C VAL A 9 5.27 5.94 14.58
N PHE A 10 4.02 6.20 14.90
CA PHE A 10 3.11 5.19 15.44
C PHE A 10 1.72 5.39 14.87
N LEU A 11 0.95 4.29 14.88
CA LEU A 11 -0.43 4.28 14.46
C LEU A 11 -1.32 4.39 15.69
N THR A 12 -2.20 5.38 15.69
CA THR A 12 -3.09 5.63 16.84
C THR A 12 -4.45 6.11 16.37
N TYR A 13 -5.40 6.11 17.29
CA TYR A 13 -6.70 6.72 17.06
C TYR A 13 -6.62 8.24 17.21
N ARG A 14 -7.47 8.95 16.47
CA ARG A 14 -7.53 10.42 16.50
C ARG A 14 -7.78 10.98 17.91
N TYR A 15 -8.54 10.28 18.74
CA TYR A 15 -8.86 10.72 20.10
C TYR A 15 -7.65 10.65 21.05
N SER A 16 -6.67 9.80 20.79
CA SER A 16 -5.47 9.64 21.63
C SER A 16 -4.37 10.67 21.32
N LEU A 17 -4.52 11.48 20.27
CA LEU A 17 -3.48 12.44 19.85
C LEU A 17 -3.13 13.43 20.95
N ASN A 18 -4.13 13.97 21.66
CA ASN A 18 -3.91 14.95 22.72
C ASN A 18 -3.14 14.36 23.91
N GLU A 19 -3.43 13.11 24.27
CA GLU A 19 -2.74 12.40 25.34
C GLU A 19 -1.27 12.14 24.96
N ILE A 20 -1.05 11.69 23.73
CA ILE A 20 0.30 11.41 23.22
C ILE A 20 1.12 12.70 23.13
N ASP A 21 0.55 13.79 22.61
CA ASP A 21 1.23 15.10 22.57
C ASP A 21 1.60 15.59 23.99
N SER A 22 0.72 15.35 24.97
CA SER A 22 0.99 15.67 26.38
C SER A 22 2.18 14.86 26.92
N LEU A 23 2.20 13.56 26.66
CA LEU A 23 3.28 12.65 27.09
C LEU A 23 4.64 13.00 26.46
N PHE A 24 4.65 13.44 25.19
CA PHE A 24 5.88 13.89 24.57
C PHE A 24 6.37 15.21 25.16
N LYS A 25 5.46 16.16 25.45
CA LYS A 25 5.79 17.45 26.08
C LYS A 25 6.32 17.31 27.51
N THR A 26 5.92 16.28 28.26
CA THR A 26 6.49 16.01 29.59
C THR A 26 7.88 15.36 29.53
N SER A 27 8.17 14.64 28.44
CA SER A 27 9.43 13.90 28.28
C SER A 27 10.52 14.71 27.58
N GLY A 28 10.15 15.75 26.82
CA GLY A 28 11.10 16.61 26.12
C GLY A 28 10.43 17.68 25.26
N GLU A 29 11.24 18.38 24.47
CA GLU A 29 10.76 19.38 23.53
C GLU A 29 10.28 18.73 22.22
N VAL A 30 9.02 18.95 21.87
CA VAL A 30 8.46 18.52 20.58
C VAL A 30 8.78 19.58 19.52
N VAL A 31 9.81 19.31 18.71
CA VAL A 31 10.22 20.22 17.62
C VAL A 31 9.17 20.26 16.51
N THR A 32 8.56 19.13 16.19
CA THR A 32 7.63 19.00 15.07
C THR A 32 6.73 17.78 15.27
N SER A 33 5.43 17.93 15.02
CA SER A 33 4.48 16.83 14.93
C SER A 33 3.66 16.94 13.65
N HIS A 34 3.44 15.80 13.00
CA HIS A 34 2.58 15.68 11.82
C HIS A 34 1.61 14.54 12.04
N THR A 35 0.33 14.79 11.79
CA THR A 35 -0.70 13.74 11.82
C THR A 35 -1.21 13.54 10.40
N GLN A 36 -1.30 12.28 9.99
CA GLN A 36 -1.94 11.88 8.75
C GLN A 36 -2.96 10.78 9.03
N VAL A 37 -4.07 10.80 8.28
CA VAL A 37 -5.03 9.71 8.33
C VAL A 37 -4.38 8.48 7.72
N PHE A 38 -4.24 7.41 8.51
CA PHE A 38 -3.78 6.13 7.97
C PHE A 38 -4.91 5.48 7.17
N ASN A 39 -4.71 5.36 5.86
CA ASN A 39 -5.57 4.55 5.01
C ASN A 39 -4.85 3.24 4.70
N PRO A 40 -5.33 2.08 5.19
CA PRO A 40 -4.67 0.82 4.91
C PRO A 40 -4.73 0.51 3.40
N PRO A 41 -3.69 -0.15 2.86
CA PRO A 41 -3.72 -0.61 1.48
C PRO A 41 -4.95 -1.50 1.23
N PRO A 42 -5.49 -1.52 0.00
CA PRO A 42 -6.72 -2.23 -0.27
C PRO A 42 -6.54 -3.73 -0.07
N LEU A 43 -7.56 -4.38 0.49
CA LEU A 43 -7.56 -5.83 0.70
C LEU A 43 -7.67 -6.57 -0.65
N LEU A 44 -6.53 -7.07 -1.13
CA LEU A 44 -6.46 -8.04 -2.21
C LEU A 44 -6.67 -9.44 -1.65
N THR A 45 -7.41 -10.28 -2.37
CA THR A 45 -7.42 -11.72 -2.03
C THR A 45 -6.02 -12.30 -2.29
N GLN A 46 -5.70 -13.43 -1.66
CA GLN A 46 -4.42 -14.11 -1.90
C GLN A 46 -4.20 -14.41 -3.40
N GLU A 47 -5.27 -14.79 -4.10
CA GLU A 47 -5.24 -15.06 -5.54
C GLU A 47 -5.04 -13.79 -6.38
N GLU A 48 -5.67 -12.67 -6.01
CA GLU A 48 -5.46 -11.38 -6.66
C GLU A 48 -4.01 -10.89 -6.48
N LEU A 49 -3.50 -10.97 -5.24
CA LEU A 49 -2.14 -10.58 -4.93
C LEU A 49 -1.12 -11.44 -5.69
N LYS A 50 -1.31 -12.76 -5.69
CA LYS A 50 -0.44 -13.70 -6.41
C LYS A 50 -0.41 -13.37 -7.91
N VAL A 51 -1.59 -13.24 -8.53
CA VAL A 51 -1.72 -12.92 -9.96
C VAL A 51 -1.05 -11.59 -10.30
N LEU A 52 -1.30 -10.55 -9.49
CA LEU A 52 -0.75 -9.22 -9.71
C LEU A 52 0.77 -9.21 -9.55
N LYS A 53 1.28 -9.82 -8.48
CA LYS A 53 2.72 -9.91 -8.20
C LYS A 53 3.45 -10.60 -9.33
N THR A 54 2.99 -11.77 -9.75
CA THR A 54 3.59 -12.50 -10.88
C THR A 54 3.51 -11.69 -12.17
N ALA A 55 2.42 -10.97 -12.44
CA ALA A 55 2.30 -10.10 -13.62
C ALA A 55 3.36 -8.98 -13.62
N VAL A 56 3.59 -8.34 -12.47
CA VAL A 56 4.62 -7.30 -12.34
C VAL A 56 6.01 -7.89 -12.53
N GLU A 57 6.34 -8.97 -11.82
CA GLU A 57 7.66 -9.61 -11.86
C GLU A 57 8.02 -10.17 -13.25
N SER A 58 7.02 -10.64 -14.00
CA SER A 58 7.21 -11.15 -15.36
C SER A 58 7.23 -10.06 -16.44
N GLY A 59 7.06 -8.79 -16.06
CA GLY A 59 7.07 -7.67 -17.00
C GLY A 59 5.81 -7.58 -17.86
N TYR A 60 4.67 -8.14 -17.41
CA TYR A 60 3.37 -8.01 -18.10
C TYR A 60 2.98 -6.53 -18.34
N TYR A 61 3.38 -5.64 -17.42
CA TYR A 61 3.11 -4.21 -17.47
C TYR A 61 4.26 -3.38 -18.08
N ASN A 62 5.37 -4.00 -18.50
CA ASN A 62 6.51 -3.27 -19.07
C ASN A 62 6.24 -2.82 -20.51
N PHE A 63 7.05 -1.86 -20.97
CA PHE A 63 7.16 -1.51 -22.38
C PHE A 63 8.63 -1.66 -22.86
N PRO A 64 8.94 -2.59 -23.79
CA PRO A 64 8.06 -3.63 -24.33
C PRO A 64 7.61 -4.63 -23.25
N ARG A 65 6.49 -5.34 -23.50
CA ARG A 65 5.97 -6.33 -22.55
C ARG A 65 6.93 -7.53 -22.46
N GLY A 66 7.24 -7.96 -21.25
CA GLY A 66 8.04 -9.16 -20.98
C GLY A 66 7.25 -10.45 -21.18
N VAL A 67 5.94 -10.44 -20.85
CA VAL A 67 5.03 -11.56 -21.12
C VAL A 67 3.64 -11.07 -21.55
N ASP A 68 2.92 -11.92 -22.28
CA ASP A 68 1.51 -11.72 -22.60
C ASP A 68 0.57 -12.45 -21.62
N LEU A 69 -0.73 -12.23 -21.78
CA LEU A 69 -1.75 -12.88 -20.95
C LEU A 69 -1.78 -14.41 -21.13
N CYS A 70 -1.37 -14.91 -22.29
CA CYS A 70 -1.34 -16.34 -22.60
C CYS A 70 -0.21 -17.04 -21.83
N GLN A 71 0.99 -16.50 -21.89
CA GLN A 71 2.17 -16.96 -21.17
C GLN A 71 1.94 -16.89 -19.66
N LEU A 72 1.36 -15.79 -19.18
CA LEU A 72 1.04 -15.63 -17.77
C LEU A 72 -0.02 -16.66 -17.31
N SER A 73 -1.03 -16.94 -18.15
CA SER A 73 -2.06 -17.96 -17.85
C SER A 73 -1.48 -19.37 -17.72
N LYS A 74 -0.51 -19.72 -18.58
CA LYS A 74 0.21 -20.99 -18.51
C LYS A 74 1.07 -21.08 -17.24
N THR A 75 1.80 -20.01 -16.93
CA THR A 75 2.67 -19.92 -15.74
C THR A 75 1.89 -20.11 -14.44
N LEU A 76 0.74 -19.43 -14.33
CA LEU A 76 -0.10 -19.49 -13.13
C LEU A 76 -1.06 -20.69 -13.12
N ARG A 77 -1.17 -21.45 -14.21
CA ARG A 77 -2.14 -22.55 -14.41
C ARG A 77 -3.59 -22.09 -14.17
N VAL A 78 -3.92 -20.88 -14.62
CA VAL A 78 -5.25 -20.27 -14.49
C VAL A 78 -5.81 -20.02 -15.88
N LYS A 79 -7.11 -20.30 -16.11
CA LYS A 79 -7.75 -19.98 -17.40
C LYS A 79 -7.65 -18.48 -17.71
N LYS A 80 -7.37 -18.12 -18.97
CA LYS A 80 -7.23 -16.72 -19.41
C LYS A 80 -8.36 -15.78 -18.91
N PRO A 81 -9.65 -16.15 -18.99
CA PRO A 81 -10.73 -15.27 -18.51
C PRO A 81 -10.65 -15.01 -17.00
N THR A 82 -10.34 -16.05 -16.22
CA THR A 82 -10.19 -15.96 -14.77
C THR A 82 -8.97 -15.12 -14.38
N LEU A 83 -7.85 -15.29 -15.08
CA LEU A 83 -6.65 -14.49 -14.88
C LEU A 83 -6.94 -13.00 -15.14
N LEU A 84 -7.58 -12.71 -16.27
CA LEU A 84 -7.96 -11.35 -16.65
C LEU A 84 -8.90 -10.71 -15.63
N TYR A 85 -9.90 -11.47 -15.16
CA TYR A 85 -10.82 -11.02 -14.12
C TYR A 85 -10.07 -10.63 -12.84
N ARG A 86 -9.17 -11.50 -12.36
CA ARG A 86 -8.37 -11.26 -11.15
C ARG A 86 -7.46 -10.05 -11.30
N LEU A 87 -6.76 -9.91 -12.44
CA LEU A 87 -5.95 -8.72 -12.73
C LEU A 87 -6.79 -7.44 -12.70
N ARG A 88 -7.95 -7.44 -13.37
CA ARG A 88 -8.86 -6.28 -13.39
C ARG A 88 -9.39 -5.93 -12.00
N SER A 89 -9.78 -6.93 -11.22
CA SER A 89 -10.28 -6.74 -9.85
C SER A 89 -9.19 -6.15 -8.95
N ALA A 90 -7.99 -6.74 -8.96
CA ALA A 90 -6.84 -6.25 -8.19
C ALA A 90 -6.46 -4.82 -8.59
N THR A 91 -6.36 -4.57 -9.91
CA THR A 91 -6.01 -3.25 -10.44
C THR A 91 -7.07 -2.20 -10.07
N LYS A 92 -8.36 -2.53 -10.16
CA LYS A 92 -9.45 -1.64 -9.75
C LYS A 92 -9.37 -1.26 -8.28
N LYS A 93 -9.06 -2.21 -7.39
CA LYS A 93 -8.89 -1.95 -5.96
C LYS A 93 -7.72 -0.99 -5.70
N LEU A 94 -6.59 -1.20 -6.37
CA LEU A 94 -5.42 -0.34 -6.27
C LEU A 94 -5.68 1.07 -6.81
N ILE A 95 -6.30 1.19 -7.98
CA ILE A 95 -6.66 2.49 -8.57
C ILE A 95 -7.60 3.25 -7.64
N LYS A 96 -8.65 2.59 -7.10
CA LYS A 96 -9.56 3.23 -6.15
C LYS A 96 -8.84 3.77 -4.92
N HIS A 97 -7.94 2.97 -4.36
CA HIS A 97 -7.14 3.39 -3.20
C HIS A 97 -6.22 4.57 -3.56
N TYR A 98 -5.55 4.53 -4.70
CA TYR A 98 -4.66 5.60 -5.17
C TYR A 98 -5.41 6.90 -5.45
N CYS A 99 -6.56 6.83 -6.15
CA CYS A 99 -7.39 7.99 -6.44
C CYS A 99 -7.95 8.62 -5.16
N TYR A 100 -8.38 7.79 -4.19
CA TYR A 100 -8.79 8.29 -2.88
C TYR A 100 -7.64 9.04 -2.20
N TYR A 101 -6.43 8.46 -2.19
CA TYR A 101 -5.26 9.08 -1.58
C TYR A 101 -4.84 10.40 -2.25
N THR A 102 -5.00 10.52 -3.57
CA THR A 102 -4.61 11.75 -4.31
C THR A 102 -5.68 12.85 -4.21
N SER A 103 -6.91 12.52 -3.79
CA SER A 103 -8.01 13.47 -3.65
C SER A 103 -8.16 14.08 -2.24
N VAL A 104 -7.34 13.61 -1.29
CA VAL A 104 -7.30 14.06 0.12
C VAL A 104 -6.02 14.86 0.33
#